data_AF-A0A1X2HTN6-F1
#
_entry.id   AF-A0A1X2HTN6-F1
#
_cell.length_a   1.000
_cell.length_b   1.000
_cell.length_c   1.000
_cell.angle_alpha   90.00
_cell.angle_beta   90.00
_cell.angle_gamma   90.00
#
_symmetry.space_group_name_H-M   'P 1'
#
loop_
_entity.id
_entity.type
_entity.pdbx_description
1 polymer ?
#
loop_
_entity_poly.entity_id
_entity_poly.type
_entity_poly.pdbx_seq_one_letter_code
_entity_poly.pdbx_strand_id
1 'polypeptide(L)'
;MFRAQPCGQSSDAHFQKISSLSPPFSQLTRAIVPKEKQYYALSGLNLGSSYELRVSYSASFPTDFSLDLLDICKVEDGTVTWIAQIQTAYAGVSHMPGKEHAPVSYNLVLENLYFGFLFHQVYKVVLIIAALLAFGALYLIPRVQREIQSVLIKEKAT
;
A
#
# COMPACT_ATOMS: atom_id res chain seq x y z
N MET A 1 17.99 -17.33 2.22
CA MET A 1 19.07 -16.50 1.63
C MET A 1 18.81 -16.44 0.14
N PHE A 2 18.28 -15.33 -0.38
CA PHE A 2 17.96 -15.18 -1.81
C PHE A 2 19.25 -14.80 -2.57
N ARG A 3 19.63 -15.59 -3.56
CA ARG A 3 20.85 -15.37 -4.37
C ARG A 3 20.47 -14.48 -5.54
N ALA A 4 20.90 -13.22 -5.54
CA ALA A 4 20.64 -12.30 -6.64
C ALA A 4 21.34 -12.80 -7.92
N GLN A 5 20.58 -12.98 -9.00
CA GLN A 5 21.09 -13.32 -10.33
C GLN A 5 21.12 -12.07 -11.24
N PRO A 6 22.03 -12.00 -12.21
CA PRO A 6 22.06 -10.90 -13.18
C PRO A 6 20.79 -10.92 -14.05
N CYS A 7 20.18 -9.73 -14.21
CA CYS A 7 18.97 -9.54 -15.00
C CYS A 7 19.23 -9.82 -16.48
N GLY A 8 18.93 -11.03 -16.92
CA GLY A 8 19.11 -11.43 -18.32
C GLY A 8 19.22 -12.93 -18.60
N GLN A 9 19.20 -13.80 -17.57
CA GLN A 9 19.30 -15.25 -17.76
C GLN A 9 18.18 -16.05 -17.05
N SER A 10 16.96 -15.51 -16.97
CA SER A 10 15.79 -16.36 -16.75
C SER A 10 15.25 -16.78 -18.12
N SER A 11 15.49 -18.05 -18.46
CA SER A 11 15.29 -18.68 -19.76
C SER A 11 13.82 -18.95 -20.11
N ASP A 12 12.92 -18.03 -19.78
CA ASP A 12 11.51 -18.10 -20.21
C ASP A 12 11.21 -16.90 -21.10
N ALA A 13 11.12 -17.16 -22.41
CA ALA A 13 10.81 -16.19 -23.47
C ALA A 13 9.41 -15.53 -23.35
N HIS A 14 8.77 -15.58 -22.19
CA HIS A 14 7.45 -15.01 -21.88
C HIS A 14 7.50 -13.62 -21.25
N PHE A 15 8.69 -13.10 -20.92
CA PHE A 15 8.89 -11.82 -20.22
C PHE A 15 8.89 -10.57 -21.13
N GLN A 16 8.52 -10.68 -22.41
CA GLN A 16 8.68 -9.58 -23.38
C GLN A 16 7.70 -8.40 -23.24
N LYS A 17 6.76 -8.42 -22.27
CA LYS A 17 5.89 -7.25 -21.99
C LYS A 17 5.47 -7.15 -20.53
N ILE A 18 6.43 -7.29 -19.61
CA ILE A 18 6.16 -7.09 -18.18
C ILE A 18 5.89 -5.60 -17.93
N SER A 19 4.77 -5.27 -17.31
CA SER A 19 4.55 -3.93 -16.78
C SER A 19 5.44 -3.69 -15.58
N SER A 20 6.19 -2.59 -15.59
CA SER A 20 7.03 -2.19 -14.47
C SER A 20 6.31 -1.21 -13.55
N LEU A 21 6.40 -1.43 -12.25
CA LEU A 21 6.02 -0.50 -11.19
C LEU A 21 7.29 0.09 -10.58
N SER A 22 7.30 1.40 -10.34
CA SER A 22 8.42 2.10 -9.74
C SER A 22 7.96 3.02 -8.60
N PRO A 23 8.80 3.23 -7.57
CA PRO A 23 8.51 4.18 -6.50
C PRO A 23 8.52 5.64 -7.01
N PRO A 24 8.02 6.62 -6.21
CA PRO A 24 7.52 6.52 -4.83
C PRO A 24 6.06 6.05 -4.69
N PHE A 25 5.29 6.17 -5.77
CA PHE A 25 3.92 5.67 -5.90
C PHE A 25 3.73 5.29 -7.37
N SER A 26 3.37 4.04 -7.63
CA SER A 26 2.89 3.63 -8.95
C SER A 26 1.66 2.75 -8.81
N GLN A 27 0.72 2.95 -9.72
CA GLN A 27 -0.51 2.18 -9.79
C GLN A 27 -0.70 1.67 -11.21
N LEU A 28 -1.08 0.40 -11.32
CA LEU A 28 -1.39 -0.24 -12.58
C LEU A 28 -2.74 -0.96 -12.48
N THR A 29 -3.65 -0.64 -13.40
CA THR A 29 -4.94 -1.34 -13.52
C THR A 29 -4.83 -2.43 -14.58
N ARG A 30 -5.18 -3.66 -14.22
CA ARG A 30 -5.17 -4.83 -15.11
C ARG A 30 -6.39 -5.70 -14.86
N ALA A 31 -6.62 -6.62 -15.78
CA ALA A 31 -7.60 -7.69 -15.62
C ALA A 31 -6.89 -9.04 -15.74
N ILE A 32 -7.29 -9.99 -14.91
CA ILE A 32 -6.74 -11.35 -14.89
C ILE A 32 -7.87 -12.37 -14.88
N VAL A 33 -7.73 -13.41 -15.68
CA VAL A 33 -8.66 -14.55 -15.65
C VAL A 33 -8.23 -15.49 -14.52
N PRO A 34 -9.18 -16.02 -13.72
CA PRO A 34 -8.84 -16.99 -12.68
C PRO A 34 -8.00 -18.16 -13.18
N LYS A 35 -7.01 -18.57 -12.38
CA LYS A 35 -5.98 -19.58 -12.66
C LYS A 35 -4.85 -19.15 -13.59
N GLU A 36 -4.90 -17.95 -14.19
CA GLU A 36 -3.75 -17.39 -14.91
C GLU A 36 -2.73 -16.78 -13.95
N LYS A 37 -1.48 -16.71 -14.41
CA LYS A 37 -0.38 -16.04 -13.70
C LYS A 37 0.02 -14.80 -14.46
N GLN A 38 0.14 -13.68 -13.76
CA GLN A 38 0.66 -12.43 -14.30
C GLN A 38 1.91 -12.03 -13.55
N TYR A 39 2.91 -11.52 -14.28
CA TYR A 39 4.20 -11.14 -13.74
C TYR A 39 4.38 -9.63 -13.85
N TYR A 40 5.00 -9.03 -12.83
CA TYR A 40 5.26 -7.61 -12.71
C TYR A 40 6.70 -7.36 -12.27
N ALA A 41 7.35 -6.39 -12.90
CA ALA A 41 8.67 -5.94 -12.50
C ALA A 41 8.52 -4.78 -11.53
N LEU A 42 9.07 -4.90 -10.33
CA LEU A 42 9.13 -3.82 -9.34
C LEU A 42 10.52 -3.19 -9.46
N SER A 43 10.65 -2.16 -10.27
CA SER A 43 11.94 -1.59 -10.66
C SER A 43 12.29 -0.34 -9.85
N GLY A 44 13.58 -0.04 -9.74
CA GLY A 44 14.06 1.18 -9.09
C GLY A 44 13.90 1.17 -7.56
N LEU A 45 13.94 -0.01 -6.94
CA LEU A 45 13.87 -0.15 -5.49
C LEU A 45 15.25 0.08 -4.89
N ASN A 46 15.33 0.93 -3.88
CA ASN A 46 16.56 1.23 -3.16
C ASN A 46 16.86 0.13 -2.13
N LEU A 47 18.12 -0.32 -2.09
CA LEU A 47 18.61 -1.23 -1.06
C LEU A 47 18.43 -0.61 0.34
N GLY A 48 17.90 -1.39 1.28
CA GLY A 48 17.65 -0.95 2.66
C GLY A 48 16.37 -0.13 2.87
N SER A 49 15.60 0.14 1.82
CA SER A 49 14.27 0.74 1.93
C SER A 49 13.19 -0.32 2.06
N SER A 50 12.05 0.03 2.66
CA SER A 50 10.87 -0.84 2.77
C SER A 50 9.80 -0.41 1.79
N TYR A 51 9.12 -1.38 1.18
CA TYR A 51 8.08 -1.14 0.16
C TYR A 51 6.85 -1.99 0.44
N GLU A 52 5.68 -1.46 0.08
CA GLU A 52 4.40 -2.16 0.19
C GLU A 52 3.86 -2.37 -1.21
N LEU A 53 3.55 -3.63 -1.53
CA LEU A 53 2.87 -4.00 -2.75
C LEU A 53 1.45 -4.42 -2.39
N ARG A 54 0.45 -3.74 -2.95
CA ARG A 54 -0.97 -3.95 -2.66
C ARG A 54 -1.74 -4.33 -3.90
N VAL A 55 -2.65 -5.29 -3.74
CA VAL A 55 -3.66 -5.62 -4.74
C VAL A 55 -5.00 -5.11 -4.24
N SER A 56 -5.72 -4.35 -5.06
CA SER A 56 -7.06 -3.86 -4.77
C SER A 56 -8.01 -4.25 -5.88
N TYR A 57 -9.15 -4.84 -5.54
CA TYR A 57 -10.14 -5.33 -6.49
C TYR A 57 -11.54 -5.09 -5.94
N SER A 58 -12.55 -5.21 -6.81
CA SER A 58 -13.95 -5.03 -6.40
C SER A 58 -14.43 -6.23 -5.59
N ALA A 59 -15.05 -5.95 -4.43
CA ALA A 59 -15.68 -6.96 -3.57
C ALA A 59 -16.87 -7.68 -4.23
N SER A 60 -17.38 -7.18 -5.36
CA SER A 60 -18.44 -7.84 -6.11
C SER A 60 -18.00 -9.11 -6.83
N PHE A 61 -16.68 -9.36 -6.91
CA PHE A 61 -16.09 -10.55 -7.51
C PHE A 61 -15.50 -11.44 -6.41
N PRO A 62 -16.05 -12.64 -6.17
CA PRO A 62 -15.54 -13.54 -5.15
C PRO A 62 -14.25 -14.20 -5.68
N THR A 63 -13.12 -13.57 -5.39
CA THR A 63 -11.83 -13.93 -5.94
C THR A 63 -10.76 -13.75 -4.87
N ASP A 64 -9.93 -14.77 -4.72
CA ASP A 64 -8.74 -14.74 -3.89
C ASP A 64 -7.53 -14.41 -4.75
N PHE A 65 -6.64 -13.58 -4.23
CA PHE A 65 -5.39 -13.20 -4.87
C PHE A 65 -4.22 -13.77 -4.08
N SER A 66 -3.28 -14.41 -4.78
CA SER A 66 -1.98 -14.78 -4.25
C SER A 66 -0.92 -13.88 -4.86
N LEU A 67 0.01 -13.42 -4.02
CA LEU A 67 1.12 -12.56 -4.41
C LEU A 67 2.42 -13.17 -3.91
N ASP A 68 3.28 -13.53 -4.87
CA ASP A 68 4.55 -14.19 -4.60
C ASP A 68 5.71 -13.37 -5.16
N LEU A 69 6.79 -13.22 -4.40
CA LEU A 69 8.04 -12.63 -4.87
C LEU A 69 8.96 -13.75 -5.33
N LEU A 70 9.28 -13.76 -6.64
CA LEU A 70 10.01 -14.87 -7.25
C LEU A 70 11.51 -14.64 -7.25
N ASP A 71 11.96 -13.47 -7.73
CA ASP A 71 13.38 -13.24 -7.98
C ASP A 71 13.79 -11.79 -7.72
N ILE A 72 15.10 -11.62 -7.47
CA ILE A 72 15.77 -10.35 -7.17
C ILE A 72 16.88 -10.13 -8.17
N CYS A 73 16.80 -8.96 -8.76
CA CYS A 73 17.58 -8.56 -9.89
C CYS A 73 18.35 -7.30 -9.48
N LYS A 74 19.67 -7.40 -9.29
CA LYS A 74 20.49 -6.23 -8.91
C LYS A 74 20.87 -5.44 -10.15
N VAL A 75 20.63 -4.13 -10.11
CA VAL A 75 21.08 -3.17 -11.12
C VAL A 75 22.34 -2.50 -10.59
N GLU A 76 23.33 -2.28 -11.45
CA GLU A 76 24.66 -1.73 -11.07
C GLU A 76 24.58 -0.34 -10.40
N ASP A 77 23.49 0.40 -10.61
CA ASP A 77 23.23 1.72 -10.03
C ASP A 77 22.81 1.69 -8.53
N GLY A 78 22.98 0.57 -7.84
CA GLY A 78 22.57 0.42 -6.43
C GLY A 78 21.05 0.30 -6.22
N THR A 79 20.30 0.11 -7.30
CA THR A 79 18.87 -0.21 -7.27
C THR A 79 18.66 -1.70 -7.53
N VAL A 80 17.51 -2.21 -7.08
CA VAL A 80 17.09 -3.59 -7.32
C VAL A 80 15.74 -3.62 -8.02
N THR A 81 15.58 -4.61 -8.87
CA THR A 81 14.32 -4.96 -9.50
C THR A 81 13.85 -6.29 -8.92
N TRP A 82 12.60 -6.35 -8.47
CA TRP A 82 11.99 -7.60 -8.02
C TRP A 82 10.96 -8.07 -9.01
N ILE A 83 10.77 -9.39 -9.13
CA ILE A 83 9.68 -9.95 -9.94
C ILE A 83 8.57 -10.42 -8.99
N ALA A 84 7.40 -9.79 -9.11
CA ALA A 84 6.19 -10.20 -8.41
C ALA A 84 5.31 -11.03 -9.36
N GLN A 85 4.82 -12.16 -8.87
CA GLN A 85 3.81 -12.99 -9.52
C GLN A 85 2.48 -12.78 -8.81
N ILE A 86 1.44 -12.55 -9.60
CA ILE A 86 0.06 -12.46 -9.15
C ILE A 86 -0.73 -13.60 -9.78
N GLN A 87 -1.47 -14.30 -8.93
CA GLN A 87 -2.39 -15.36 -9.34
C GLN A 87 -3.74 -15.13 -8.69
N THR A 88 -4.81 -15.51 -9.38
CA THR A 88 -6.17 -15.44 -8.85
C THR A 88 -6.84 -16.81 -8.85
N ALA A 89 -7.70 -17.02 -7.86
CA ALA A 89 -8.58 -18.17 -7.76
C ALA A 89 -10.02 -17.71 -7.48
N TYR A 90 -10.99 -18.38 -8.08
CA TYR A 90 -12.40 -18.14 -7.76
C TYR A 90 -12.69 -18.65 -6.34
N ALA A 91 -13.24 -17.78 -5.50
CA ALA A 91 -13.47 -18.04 -4.08
C ALA A 91 -14.96 -18.03 -3.69
N GLY A 92 -15.86 -18.07 -4.67
CA GLY A 92 -17.30 -18.01 -4.42
C GLY A 92 -17.82 -19.26 -3.72
N VAL A 93 -18.61 -19.06 -2.66
CA VAL A 93 -19.30 -20.14 -1.94
C VAL A 93 -20.37 -20.85 -2.76
N SER A 94 -20.83 -20.23 -3.86
CA SER A 94 -21.79 -20.81 -4.79
C SER A 94 -21.16 -20.92 -6.18
N HIS A 95 -21.06 -22.16 -6.69
CA HIS A 95 -20.60 -22.43 -8.04
C HIS A 95 -21.62 -21.85 -9.05
N MET A 96 -21.35 -20.66 -9.57
CA MET A 96 -22.12 -20.08 -10.67
C MET A 96 -21.45 -20.46 -12.00
N PRO A 97 -22.05 -21.36 -12.81
CA PRO A 97 -21.45 -21.80 -14.05
C PRO A 97 -21.23 -20.61 -14.99
N GLY A 98 -20.02 -20.53 -15.56
CA GLY A 98 -19.60 -19.45 -16.46
C GLY A 98 -19.02 -18.20 -15.79
N LYS A 99 -19.14 -18.03 -14.47
CA LYS A 99 -18.49 -16.90 -13.75
C LYS A 99 -17.08 -17.21 -13.24
N GLU A 100 -16.68 -18.47 -13.27
CA GLU A 100 -15.34 -18.93 -12.83
C GLU A 100 -14.22 -18.48 -13.77
N HIS A 101 -14.56 -18.09 -15.00
CA HIS A 101 -13.61 -17.63 -16.02
C HIS A 101 -13.78 -16.14 -16.32
N ALA A 102 -14.61 -15.43 -15.55
CA ALA A 102 -14.79 -14.00 -15.75
C ALA A 102 -13.50 -13.27 -15.37
N PRO A 103 -12.97 -12.39 -16.24
CA PRO A 103 -11.80 -11.60 -15.92
C PRO A 103 -12.12 -10.64 -14.76
N VAL A 104 -11.23 -10.59 -13.78
CA VAL A 104 -11.36 -9.72 -12.61
C VAL A 104 -10.41 -8.55 -12.76
N SER A 105 -10.96 -7.34 -12.78
CA SER A 105 -10.16 -6.11 -12.76
C SER A 105 -9.59 -5.86 -11.38
N TYR A 106 -8.30 -5.57 -11.32
CA TYR A 106 -7.57 -5.23 -10.11
C TYR A 106 -6.59 -4.10 -10.36
N ASN A 107 -6.22 -3.44 -9.27
CA ASN A 107 -5.19 -2.42 -9.20
C ASN A 107 -4.02 -2.97 -8.41
N LEU A 108 -2.84 -2.92 -9.00
CA LEU A 108 -1.59 -3.18 -8.31
C LEU A 108 -0.96 -1.84 -7.96
N VAL A 109 -0.62 -1.65 -6.69
CA VAL A 109 -0.06 -0.40 -6.16
C VAL A 109 1.24 -0.68 -5.44
N LEU A 110 2.29 0.06 -5.76
CA LEU A 110 3.59 -0.02 -5.11
C LEU A 110 3.93 1.30 -4.43
N GLU A 111 4.18 1.26 -3.12
CA GLU A 111 4.45 2.43 -2.28
C GLU A 111 5.69 2.25 -1.39
N ASN A 112 6.34 3.36 -1.04
CA ASN A 112 7.42 3.37 -0.05
C ASN A 112 6.85 3.41 1.37
N LEU A 113 7.35 2.53 2.25
CA LEU A 113 7.17 2.69 3.69
C LEU A 113 8.38 3.43 4.25
N TYR A 114 8.10 4.47 5.00
CA TYR A 114 9.09 5.11 5.85
C TYR A 114 8.77 4.66 7.28
N PHE A 115 9.75 4.14 8.02
CA PHE A 115 9.56 3.64 9.40
C PHE A 115 8.37 2.67 9.60
N GLY A 116 8.01 1.89 8.58
CA GLY A 116 6.86 0.98 8.64
C GLY A 116 5.48 1.63 8.43
N PHE A 117 5.43 2.94 8.13
CA PHE A 117 4.19 3.66 7.86
C PHE A 117 4.17 4.26 6.45
N LEU A 118 2.96 4.42 5.91
CA LEU A 118 2.73 5.13 4.65
C LEU A 118 2.66 6.63 4.90
N PHE A 119 3.82 7.28 4.86
CA PHE A 119 3.94 8.69 5.22
C PHE A 119 3.07 9.61 4.37
N HIS A 120 2.85 9.27 3.09
CA HIS A 120 2.10 10.13 2.17
C HIS A 120 0.65 10.37 2.61
N GLN A 121 0.02 9.43 3.31
CA GLN A 121 -1.34 9.62 3.83
C GLN A 121 -1.37 10.03 5.30
N VAL A 122 -0.42 9.54 6.11
CA VAL A 122 -0.42 9.72 7.57
C VAL A 122 -0.06 11.15 7.98
N TYR A 123 0.81 11.85 7.24
CA TYR A 123 1.28 13.18 7.66
C TYR A 123 0.15 14.21 7.83
N LYS A 124 -0.89 14.14 6.99
CA LYS A 124 -2.06 15.04 7.07
C LYS A 124 -2.81 14.85 8.39
N VAL A 125 -3.00 13.59 8.81
CA VAL A 125 -3.68 13.25 10.07
C VAL A 125 -2.85 13.73 11.26
N VAL A 126 -1.54 13.51 11.25
CA VAL A 126 -0.63 13.97 12.31
C VAL A 126 -0.69 15.48 12.47
N LEU A 127 -0.68 16.24 11.37
CA LEU A 127 -0.78 17.70 11.42
C LEU A 127 -2.12 18.17 12.02
N ILE A 128 -3.24 17.51 11.68
CA ILE A 128 -4.55 17.85 12.25
C ILE A 128 -4.58 17.58 13.76
N ILE A 129 -4.06 16.43 14.20
CA ILE A 129 -3.98 16.09 15.63
C ILE A 129 -3.11 17.12 16.37
N ALA A 130 -1.95 17.46 15.82
CA ALA A 130 -1.07 18.47 16.41
C ALA A 130 -1.75 19.84 16.53
N ALA A 131 -2.48 20.27 15.49
CA ALA A 131 -3.25 21.51 15.51
C ALA A 131 -4.38 21.49 16.55
N LEU A 132 -5.11 20.37 16.66
CA LEU A 132 -6.16 20.20 17.66
C LEU A 132 -5.61 20.22 19.09
N LEU A 133 -4.48 19.56 19.33
CA LEU A 133 -3.80 19.58 20.63
C LEU A 133 -3.30 20.98 20.97
N ALA A 134 -2.70 21.69 20.01
CA ALA A 134 -2.25 23.06 20.19
C ALA A 134 -3.43 24.00 20.49
N PHE A 135 -4.54 23.88 19.76
CA PHE A 135 -5.76 24.64 20.01
C PHE A 135 -6.36 24.32 21.39
N GLY A 136 -6.40 23.04 21.75
CA GLY A 136 -6.80 22.57 23.09
C GLY A 136 -5.99 23.24 24.19
N ALA A 137 -4.66 23.14 24.10
CA ALA A 137 -3.75 23.63 25.12
C ALA A 137 -3.70 25.16 25.22
N LEU A 138 -3.66 25.86 24.08
CA LEU A 138 -3.45 27.31 24.04
C LEU A 138 -4.73 28.12 24.10
N TYR A 139 -5.88 27.55 23.70
CA TYR A 139 -7.14 28.31 23.62
C TYR A 139 -8.21 27.78 24.56
N LEU A 140 -8.51 26.48 24.53
CA LEU A 140 -9.58 25.89 25.34
C LEU A 140 -9.25 25.90 26.84
N ILE A 141 -8.08 25.37 27.22
CA ILE A 141 -7.67 25.30 28.64
C ILE A 141 -7.69 26.68 29.34
N PRO A 142 -7.02 27.73 28.82
CA PRO A 142 -7.02 29.02 29.51
C PRO A 142 -8.41 29.67 29.56
N ARG A 143 -9.27 29.42 28.57
CA ARG A 143 -10.65 29.94 28.58
C ARG A 143 -11.48 29.28 29.67
N VAL A 144 -11.41 27.96 29.80
CA VAL A 144 -12.11 27.21 30.86
C VAL A 144 -11.59 27.61 32.24
N GLN A 145 -10.28 27.76 32.41
CA GLN A 145 -9.70 28.22 33.67
C GLN A 145 -10.22 29.59 34.10
N ARG A 146 -10.40 30.54 33.15
CA ARG A 146 -10.97 31.86 33.44
C ARG A 146 -12.42 31.78 33.93
N GLU A 147 -13.24 30.94 33.31
CA GLU A 147 -14.65 30.77 33.71
C GLU A 147 -14.79 30.07 35.07
N ILE A 148 -13.94 29.08 35.36
CA ILE A 148 -13.95 28.43 36.68
C ILE A 148 -13.56 29.42 37.79
N GLN A 149 -12.55 30.26 37.54
CA GLN A 149 -12.13 31.27 38.50
C GLN A 149 -13.21 32.32 38.75
N SER A 150 -13.95 32.74 37.71
CA SER A 150 -15.02 33.74 37.87
C SER A 150 -16.17 33.22 38.75
N VAL A 151 -16.55 31.95 38.60
CA VAL A 151 -17.59 31.31 39.42
C VAL A 151 -17.14 31.15 40.87
N LEU A 152 -15.92 30.68 41.11
CA LEU A 152 -15.37 30.52 42.47
C LEU A 152 -15.28 31.85 43.25
N ILE A 153 -14.95 32.95 42.57
CA ILE A 153 -14.91 34.28 43.19
C ILE A 153 -16.32 34.75 43.59
N LYS A 154 -17.32 34.48 42.74
CA LYS A 154 -18.71 34.87 42.99
C LYS A 154 -19.32 34.14 44.18
N GLU A 155 -18.97 32.86 44.37
CA GLU A 155 -19.39 32.06 45.53
C GLU A 155 -18.80 32.62 46.83
N LYS A 156 -17.53 33.04 46.85
CA LYS A 156 -16.90 33.63 48.05
C LYS A 156 -17.41 35.03 48.41
N ALA A 157 -18.05 35.72 47.48
CA ALA A 157 -18.55 37.08 47.66
C ALA A 157 -20.01 37.14 48.15
N THR A 158 -20.68 35.99 48.24
CA THR A 158 -22.05 35.83 48.75
C THR A 158 -22.01 35.26 50.16
#